data_AF-A0AAV9JF60-F1
#
_entry.id   AF-A0AAV9JF60-F1
#
_cell.length_a   1.000
_cell.length_b   1.000
_cell.length_c   1.000
_cell.angle_alpha   90.00
_cell.angle_beta   90.00
_cell.angle_gamma   90.00
#
_symmetry.space_group_name_H-M   'P 1'
#
loop_
_entity.id
_entity.type
_entity.pdbx_description
1 polymer ?
#
loop_
_entity_poly.entity_id
_entity_poly.type
_entity_poly.pdbx_seq_one_letter_code
_entity_poly.pdbx_strand_id
1 'polypeptide(L)'
;MGLLDLPAELRLRIYDYLPELCPDRQGSVAPNFNTPAVCRASRQLHNETLPIYAGNSHFEIEIDESMNDQASRMTSWLRALGPLGVGHVRSLQLNCHWDIRQPIRWQGHVGFYIRLVKANDAWQCTAGTYPFARDTRDMRLQSVELVQHVVKQEVLQPIATRDKQALRCSDVELAVAAMGIVASHPISTSDTEQGELGRTRRREIWLDMEGQLFALNADKSPGAGGR
;
A
#
# COMPACT_ATOMS: atom_id res chain seq x y z
N MET A 1 26.78 33.07 -4.17
CA MET A 1 26.70 31.81 -4.93
C MET A 1 25.92 30.81 -4.10
N GLY A 2 24.70 30.49 -4.54
CA GLY A 2 23.84 29.48 -3.94
C GLY A 2 23.85 28.17 -4.74
N LEU A 3 23.26 27.12 -4.17
CA LEU A 3 23.16 25.79 -4.79
C LEU A 3 22.51 25.82 -6.18
N LEU A 4 21.54 26.73 -6.40
CA LEU A 4 20.81 26.87 -7.66
C LEU A 4 21.62 27.52 -8.78
N ASP A 5 22.73 28.20 -8.45
CA ASP A 5 23.62 28.81 -9.44
C ASP A 5 24.52 27.77 -10.12
N LEU A 6 24.62 26.55 -9.57
CA LEU A 6 25.40 25.47 -10.13
C LEU A 6 24.70 24.86 -11.36
N PRO A 7 25.44 24.26 -12.31
CA PRO A 7 24.86 23.37 -13.32
C PRO A 7 24.14 22.16 -12.69
N ALA A 8 23.18 21.59 -13.41
CA ALA A 8 22.38 20.47 -12.93
C ALA A 8 23.24 19.24 -12.60
N GLU A 9 24.30 19.00 -13.37
CA GLU A 9 25.22 17.88 -13.22
C GLU A 9 25.96 17.94 -11.87
N LEU A 10 26.34 19.15 -11.42
CA LEU A 10 26.97 19.34 -10.12
C LEU A 10 25.96 19.20 -8.99
N ARG A 11 24.73 19.70 -9.17
CA ARG A 11 23.65 19.52 -8.19
C ARG A 11 23.32 18.03 -7.99
N LEU A 12 23.20 17.26 -9.07
CA LEU A 12 22.96 15.83 -9.01
C LEU A 12 24.06 15.10 -8.23
N ARG A 13 25.34 15.43 -8.46
CA ARG A 13 26.43 14.87 -7.67
C ARG A 13 26.38 15.25 -6.20
N ILE A 14 25.87 16.43 -5.86
CA ILE A 14 25.66 16.82 -4.45
C ILE A 14 24.56 15.96 -3.83
N TYR A 15 23.49 15.66 -4.57
CA TYR A 15 22.38 14.83 -4.10
C TYR A 15 22.81 13.39 -3.78
N ASP A 16 23.80 12.84 -4.47
CA ASP A 16 24.37 11.51 -4.17
C ASP A 16 24.92 11.40 -2.74
N TYR A 17 25.28 12.52 -2.12
CA TYR A 17 25.77 12.59 -0.74
C TYR A 17 24.69 12.89 0.30
N LEU A 18 23.43 13.07 -0.11
CA LEU A 18 22.33 13.32 0.83
C LEU A 18 21.78 11.98 1.36
N PRO A 19 21.82 11.73 2.68
CA PRO A 19 21.31 10.47 3.26
C PRO A 19 19.83 10.20 2.95
N GLU A 20 19.06 11.27 2.80
CA GLU A 20 17.63 11.23 2.49
C GLU A 20 17.34 10.72 1.08
N LEU A 21 18.33 10.74 0.18
CA LEU A 21 18.22 10.34 -1.22
C LEU A 21 19.01 9.06 -1.55
N CYS A 22 19.70 8.47 -0.57
CA CYS A 22 20.46 7.25 -0.79
C CYS A 22 19.55 6.08 -1.20
N PRO A 23 20.04 5.16 -2.06
CA PRO A 23 19.37 3.91 -2.38
C PRO A 23 18.98 3.11 -1.13
N ASP A 24 17.89 2.36 -1.23
CA ASP A 24 17.37 1.47 -0.19
C ASP A 24 17.03 2.15 1.14
N ARG A 25 16.74 3.46 1.11
CA ARG A 25 16.28 4.20 2.28
C ARG A 25 14.97 3.60 2.80
N GLN A 26 14.99 3.11 4.03
CA GLN A 26 13.76 2.70 4.70
C GLN A 26 13.11 3.93 5.36
N GLY A 27 11.81 4.12 5.14
CA GLY A 27 11.06 5.19 5.76
C GLY A 27 9.63 4.78 6.05
N SER A 28 9.27 4.80 7.33
CA SER A 28 7.86 4.77 7.73
C SER A 28 7.24 6.14 7.41
N VAL A 29 6.07 6.12 6.77
CA VAL A 29 5.33 7.33 6.43
C VAL A 29 4.67 7.86 7.70
N ALA A 30 5.31 8.86 8.32
CA ALA A 30 4.80 9.55 9.49
C ALA A 30 3.89 10.72 9.09
N PRO A 31 2.83 11.05 9.88
CA PRO A 31 1.84 12.07 9.52
C PRO A 31 2.43 13.48 9.30
N ASN A 32 3.58 13.77 9.93
CA ASN A 32 4.25 15.07 9.84
C ASN A 32 5.49 15.06 8.93
N PHE A 33 5.86 13.93 8.35
CA PHE A 33 7.11 13.78 7.61
C PHE A 33 6.92 13.03 6.28
N ASN A 34 6.34 13.73 5.31
CA ASN A 34 5.97 13.12 4.02
C ASN A 34 7.10 13.16 2.99
N THR A 35 7.90 14.23 2.98
CA THR A 35 9.04 14.39 2.06
C THR A 35 10.22 15.07 2.75
N PRO A 36 11.46 14.77 2.32
CA PRO A 36 12.66 15.37 2.87
C PRO A 36 12.69 16.90 2.72
N ALA A 37 13.48 17.58 3.55
CA ALA A 37 13.55 19.04 3.53
C ALA A 37 14.05 19.58 2.19
N VAL A 38 15.00 18.87 1.55
CA VAL A 38 15.54 19.26 0.23
C VAL A 38 14.46 19.30 -0.86
N CYS A 39 13.48 18.39 -0.80
CA CYS A 39 12.34 18.34 -1.72
C CYS A 39 11.35 19.50 -1.53
N ARG A 40 11.47 20.27 -0.44
CA ARG A 40 10.56 21.37 -0.08
C ARG A 40 11.21 22.74 -0.16
N ALA A 41 12.53 22.81 -0.35
CA ALA A 41 13.29 24.05 -0.31
C ALA A 41 13.02 24.98 -1.52
N SER A 42 12.86 24.43 -2.72
CA SER A 42 12.48 25.20 -3.91
C SER A 42 11.78 24.31 -4.95
N ARG A 43 11.06 24.91 -5.90
CA ARG A 43 10.41 24.16 -7.00
C ARG A 43 11.43 23.39 -7.86
N GLN A 44 12.61 23.96 -8.07
CA GLN A 44 13.66 23.33 -8.85
C GLN A 44 14.23 22.11 -8.13
N LEU A 45 14.59 22.27 -6.84
CA LEU A 45 15.06 21.16 -6.02
C LEU A 45 13.99 20.09 -5.88
N HIS A 46 12.72 20.49 -5.73
CA HIS A 46 11.59 19.56 -5.69
C HIS A 46 11.54 18.67 -6.94
N ASN A 47 11.58 19.26 -8.14
CA ASN A 47 11.51 18.51 -9.40
C ASN A 47 12.73 17.61 -9.62
N GLU A 48 13.90 18.00 -9.13
CA GLU A 48 15.14 17.23 -9.27
C GLU A 48 15.23 16.10 -8.23
N THR A 49 14.87 16.36 -6.96
CA THR A 49 15.12 15.45 -5.84
C THR A 49 13.95 14.52 -5.51
N LEU A 50 12.70 14.93 -5.76
CA LEU A 50 11.53 14.11 -5.45
C LEU A 50 11.52 12.77 -6.22
N PRO A 51 11.85 12.73 -7.53
CA PRO A 51 11.98 11.46 -8.26
C PRO A 51 13.06 10.54 -7.67
N ILE A 52 14.19 11.11 -7.23
CA ILE A 52 15.29 10.37 -6.63
C ILE A 52 14.84 9.79 -5.28
N TYR A 53 14.25 10.63 -4.43
CA TYR A 53 13.69 10.23 -3.14
C TYR A 53 12.69 9.08 -3.28
N ALA A 54 11.70 9.24 -4.17
CA ALA A 54 10.65 8.25 -4.37
C ALA A 54 11.17 6.95 -4.99
N GLY A 55 12.14 7.03 -5.90
CA GLY A 55 12.76 5.87 -6.54
C GLY A 55 13.68 5.07 -5.63
N ASN A 56 14.33 5.74 -4.69
CA ASN A 56 15.34 5.14 -3.80
C ASN A 56 14.78 4.72 -2.44
N SER A 57 13.54 5.11 -2.11
CA SER A 57 12.93 4.80 -0.82
C SER A 57 12.06 3.54 -0.85
N HIS A 58 12.10 2.79 0.24
CA HIS A 58 11.09 1.82 0.63
C HIS A 58 10.12 2.48 1.61
N PHE A 59 8.87 2.63 1.17
CA PHE A 59 7.82 3.24 1.97
C PHE A 59 7.07 2.16 2.75
N GLU A 60 7.01 2.30 4.06
CA GLU A 60 6.19 1.45 4.92
C GLU A 60 5.04 2.29 5.51
N ILE A 61 3.81 1.79 5.36
CA ILE A 61 2.61 2.51 5.78
C ILE A 61 1.72 1.58 6.61
N GLU A 62 1.47 1.99 7.85
CA GLU A 62 0.46 1.37 8.71
C GLU A 62 -0.94 1.93 8.41
N ILE A 63 -1.89 1.03 8.20
CA ILE A 63 -3.29 1.26 7.81
C ILE A 63 -4.20 1.28 9.07
N ASP A 64 -3.65 1.09 10.27
CA ASP A 64 -4.39 0.69 11.48
C ASP A 64 -5.05 1.78 12.28
N GLU A 65 -4.71 3.04 11.99
CA GLU A 65 -5.32 4.16 12.68
C GLU A 65 -6.80 4.29 12.28
N SER A 66 -7.62 4.84 13.18
CA SER A 66 -9.04 5.05 12.90
C SER A 66 -9.23 5.61 11.48
N MET A 67 -10.20 5.09 10.72
CA MET A 67 -10.39 5.40 9.29
C MET A 67 -10.30 6.90 8.93
N ASN A 68 -10.62 7.79 9.89
CA ASN A 68 -10.48 9.24 9.75
C ASN A 68 -9.03 9.75 9.74
N ASP A 69 -8.17 9.26 10.63
CA ASP A 69 -6.75 9.66 10.70
C ASP A 69 -5.91 8.96 9.62
N GLN A 70 -6.28 7.73 9.27
CA GLN A 70 -5.62 6.92 8.26
C GLN A 70 -5.81 7.47 6.84
N ALA A 71 -7.05 7.81 6.46
CA ALA A 71 -7.32 8.51 5.20
C ALA A 71 -6.51 9.81 5.15
N SER A 72 -6.43 10.54 6.27
CA SER A 72 -5.63 11.76 6.37
C SER A 72 -4.13 11.52 6.12
N ARG A 73 -3.53 10.45 6.69
CA ARG A 73 -2.09 10.13 6.50
C ARG A 73 -1.78 9.73 5.06
N MET A 74 -2.50 8.74 4.53
CA MET A 74 -2.31 8.27 3.15
C MET A 74 -2.54 9.41 2.15
N THR A 75 -3.65 10.14 2.29
CA THR A 75 -3.93 11.29 1.42
C THR A 75 -2.87 12.38 1.57
N SER A 76 -2.34 12.63 2.76
CA SER A 76 -1.27 13.61 2.97
C SER A 76 0.04 13.19 2.31
N TRP A 77 0.39 11.90 2.40
CA TRP A 77 1.58 11.34 1.72
C TRP A 77 1.44 11.38 0.21
N LEU A 78 0.30 10.91 -0.33
CA LEU A 78 -0.01 10.99 -1.77
C LEU A 78 -0.01 12.43 -2.28
N ARG A 79 -0.56 13.37 -1.50
CA ARG A 79 -0.55 14.80 -1.84
C ARG A 79 0.87 15.38 -1.83
N ALA A 80 1.72 14.96 -0.89
CA ALA A 80 3.08 15.46 -0.78
C ALA A 80 4.00 14.93 -1.91
N LEU A 81 3.81 13.69 -2.34
CA LEU A 81 4.50 13.13 -3.50
C LEU A 81 3.92 13.66 -4.81
N GLY A 82 2.61 13.84 -4.87
CA GLY A 82 1.88 14.14 -6.10
C GLY A 82 2.08 13.08 -7.20
N PRO A 83 1.56 13.34 -8.41
CA PRO A 83 1.68 12.40 -9.52
C PRO A 83 3.14 12.12 -9.92
N LEU A 84 4.01 13.13 -9.79
CA LEU A 84 5.43 13.01 -10.09
C LEU A 84 6.09 12.02 -9.13
N GLY A 85 6.01 12.25 -7.82
CA GLY A 85 6.65 11.38 -6.84
C GLY A 85 6.10 9.95 -6.87
N VAL A 86 4.77 9.80 -6.91
CA VAL A 86 4.12 8.47 -6.92
C VAL A 86 4.55 7.64 -8.14
N GLY A 87 4.70 8.27 -9.31
CA GLY A 87 5.13 7.58 -10.52
C GLY A 87 6.57 7.05 -10.45
N HIS A 88 7.39 7.57 -9.53
CA HIS A 88 8.76 7.12 -9.29
C HIS A 88 8.88 6.10 -8.16
N VAL A 89 7.82 5.86 -7.37
CA VAL A 89 7.85 4.85 -6.29
C VAL A 89 8.17 3.48 -6.88
N ARG A 90 9.17 2.81 -6.29
CA ARG A 90 9.57 1.44 -6.66
C ARG A 90 9.28 0.40 -5.60
N SER A 91 9.09 0.81 -4.34
CA SER A 91 8.87 -0.12 -3.25
C SER A 91 7.92 0.47 -2.21
N LEU A 92 6.80 -0.22 -1.99
CA LEU A 92 5.75 0.18 -1.06
C LEU A 92 5.29 -1.05 -0.27
N GLN A 93 5.28 -0.96 1.05
CA GLN A 93 4.68 -1.93 1.95
C GLN A 93 3.53 -1.27 2.70
N LEU A 94 2.38 -1.93 2.63
CA LEU A 94 1.17 -1.57 3.34
C LEU A 94 0.96 -2.61 4.43
N ASN A 95 0.81 -2.17 5.66
CA ASN A 95 0.61 -3.01 6.84
C ASN A 95 -0.77 -2.73 7.41
N CYS A 96 -1.50 -3.78 7.79
CA CYS A 96 -2.81 -3.63 8.41
C CYS A 96 -3.04 -4.72 9.47
N HIS A 97 -3.81 -4.42 10.51
CA HIS A 97 -4.26 -5.26 11.58
C HIS A 97 -5.74 -5.57 11.35
N TRP A 98 -6.13 -6.77 11.77
CA TRP A 98 -7.52 -7.18 11.75
C TRP A 98 -8.32 -6.41 12.81
N ASP A 99 -9.56 -6.00 12.50
CA ASP A 99 -10.48 -5.36 13.47
C ASP A 99 -11.06 -6.40 14.44
N ILE A 100 -10.21 -6.88 15.35
CA ILE A 100 -10.59 -7.85 16.38
C ILE A 100 -11.03 -7.09 17.62
N ARG A 101 -12.35 -6.88 17.77
CA ARG A 101 -12.96 -6.15 18.90
C ARG A 101 -12.68 -6.76 20.28
N GLN A 102 -12.37 -8.06 20.35
CA GLN A 102 -12.08 -8.78 21.60
C GLN A 102 -10.96 -9.79 21.37
N PRO A 103 -9.68 -9.36 21.38
CA PRO A 103 -8.57 -10.28 21.20
C PRO A 103 -8.50 -11.24 22.39
N ILE A 104 -8.49 -12.53 22.13
CA ILE A 104 -8.23 -13.55 23.16
C ILE A 104 -6.76 -13.42 23.60
N ARG A 105 -6.41 -13.80 24.84
CA ARG A 105 -4.99 -13.94 25.25
C ARG A 105 -4.25 -14.73 24.16
N TRP A 106 -3.15 -14.19 23.65
CA TRP A 106 -2.34 -14.70 22.51
C TRP A 106 -2.81 -14.34 21.08
N GLN A 107 -3.87 -13.55 20.90
CA GLN A 107 -4.28 -12.97 19.60
C GLN A 107 -3.83 -11.50 19.42
N GLY A 108 -3.10 -10.92 20.38
CA GLY A 108 -2.68 -9.52 20.33
C GLY A 108 -1.73 -9.24 19.15
N HIS A 109 -2.03 -8.19 18.38
CA HIS A 109 -1.27 -7.67 17.23
C HIS A 109 -1.11 -8.64 16.06
N VAL A 110 -2.19 -9.31 15.64
CA VAL A 110 -2.19 -10.00 14.35
C VAL A 110 -2.50 -8.99 13.25
N GLY A 111 -1.55 -8.82 12.36
CA GLY A 111 -1.68 -8.09 11.13
C GLY A 111 -1.31 -8.91 9.91
N PHE A 112 -1.36 -8.22 8.78
CA PHE A 112 -0.99 -8.69 7.48
C PHE A 112 -0.42 -7.52 6.69
N TYR A 113 0.31 -7.85 5.63
CA TYR A 113 0.91 -6.85 4.78
C TYR A 113 0.71 -7.20 3.31
N ILE A 114 0.79 -6.16 2.49
CA ILE A 114 0.97 -6.27 1.05
C ILE A 114 2.17 -5.43 0.67
N ARG A 115 3.08 -6.01 -0.09
CA ARG A 115 4.30 -5.35 -0.55
C ARG A 115 4.34 -5.36 -2.08
N LEU A 116 4.40 -4.16 -2.63
CA LEU A 116 4.56 -3.87 -4.04
C LEU A 116 6.01 -3.49 -4.32
N VAL A 117 6.66 -4.20 -5.24
CA VAL A 117 8.05 -3.93 -5.62
C VAL A 117 8.17 -3.94 -7.14
N LYS A 118 8.81 -2.91 -7.70
CA LYS A 118 9.23 -2.89 -9.10
C LYS A 118 10.64 -3.45 -9.21
N ALA A 119 10.77 -4.66 -9.76
CA ALA A 119 12.03 -5.35 -9.98
C ALA A 119 12.15 -5.74 -11.46
N ASN A 120 13.30 -5.47 -12.09
CA ASN A 120 13.54 -5.75 -13.52
C ASN A 120 12.43 -5.20 -14.43
N ASP A 121 12.00 -3.97 -14.17
CA ASP A 121 10.89 -3.30 -14.87
C ASP A 121 9.54 -4.03 -14.85
N ALA A 122 9.34 -4.95 -13.90
CA ALA A 122 8.07 -5.59 -13.65
C ALA A 122 7.63 -5.37 -12.20
N TRP A 123 6.34 -5.11 -12.00
CA TRP A 123 5.77 -5.05 -10.66
C TRP A 123 5.47 -6.43 -10.11
N GLN A 124 5.81 -6.62 -8.85
CA GLN A 124 5.53 -7.82 -8.07
C GLN A 124 4.74 -7.44 -6.83
N CYS A 125 3.80 -8.30 -6.46
CA CYS A 125 3.00 -8.17 -5.24
C CYS A 125 3.22 -9.41 -4.38
N THR A 126 3.67 -9.19 -3.15
CA THR A 126 3.81 -10.23 -2.12
C THR A 126 2.91 -9.86 -0.95
N ALA A 127 2.41 -10.84 -0.22
CA ALA A 127 1.55 -10.63 0.93
C ALA A 127 1.85 -11.67 2.00
N GLY A 128 1.52 -11.37 3.26
CA GLY A 128 1.76 -12.28 4.37
C GLY A 128 1.10 -11.79 5.66
N THR A 129 1.11 -12.64 6.68
CA THR A 129 0.56 -12.36 8.02
C THR A 129 1.69 -12.22 9.05
N TYR A 130 1.48 -11.44 10.11
CA TYR A 130 2.44 -11.29 11.21
C TYR A 130 1.75 -11.03 12.57
N PRO A 131 2.37 -11.43 13.71
CA PRO A 131 3.37 -12.50 13.73
C PRO A 131 2.78 -13.77 13.10
N PHE A 132 3.62 -14.75 12.76
CA PHE A 132 3.16 -16.10 12.35
C PHE A 132 2.47 -16.79 13.55
N ALA A 133 1.36 -16.23 14.03
CA ALA A 133 0.57 -16.75 15.12
C ALA A 133 -0.22 -17.90 14.54
N ARG A 134 0.22 -19.14 14.87
CA ARG A 134 -0.41 -20.43 14.55
C ARG A 134 -1.72 -20.28 13.79
N ASP A 135 -1.64 -19.98 12.50
CA ASP A 135 -2.80 -20.03 11.61
C ASP A 135 -3.02 -21.52 11.36
N THR A 136 -3.56 -22.20 12.38
CA THR A 136 -3.65 -23.66 12.42
C THR A 136 -4.44 -24.25 11.26
N ARG A 137 -5.06 -23.42 10.41
CA ARG A 137 -5.96 -23.79 9.33
C ARG A 137 -5.81 -22.91 8.08
N ASP A 138 -4.71 -22.17 7.94
CA ASP A 138 -4.41 -21.29 6.79
C ASP A 138 -5.53 -20.30 6.40
N MET A 139 -6.37 -19.90 7.35
CA MET A 139 -7.59 -19.14 7.03
C MET A 139 -7.31 -17.66 6.84
N ARG A 140 -6.42 -17.10 7.65
CA ARG A 140 -5.97 -15.71 7.46
C ARG A 140 -5.09 -15.62 6.23
N LEU A 141 -4.34 -16.70 5.96
CA LEU A 141 -3.58 -16.82 4.72
C LEU A 141 -4.49 -16.72 3.48
N GLN A 142 -5.60 -17.46 3.43
CA GLN A 142 -6.54 -17.41 2.29
C GLN A 142 -7.12 -16.00 2.06
N SER A 143 -7.52 -15.28 3.10
CA SER A 143 -7.99 -13.90 2.96
C SER A 143 -6.89 -12.98 2.42
N VAL A 144 -5.65 -13.16 2.88
CA VAL A 144 -4.51 -12.36 2.40
C VAL A 144 -4.14 -12.70 0.96
N GLU A 145 -4.22 -13.97 0.57
CA GLU A 145 -4.06 -14.43 -0.83
C GLU A 145 -5.14 -13.84 -1.74
N LEU A 146 -6.38 -13.72 -1.25
CA LEU A 146 -7.47 -13.08 -1.99
C LEU A 146 -7.17 -11.60 -2.26
N VAL A 147 -6.72 -10.83 -1.27
CA VAL A 147 -6.34 -9.42 -1.52
C VAL A 147 -5.14 -9.35 -2.44
N GLN A 148 -4.14 -10.23 -2.26
CA GLN A 148 -3.00 -10.29 -3.16
C GLN A 148 -3.45 -10.53 -4.61
N HIS A 149 -4.42 -11.43 -4.81
CA HIS A 149 -5.01 -11.71 -6.11
C HIS A 149 -5.69 -10.47 -6.71
N VAL A 150 -6.56 -9.82 -5.93
CA VAL A 150 -7.26 -8.59 -6.34
C VAL A 150 -6.27 -7.47 -6.67
N VAL A 151 -5.26 -7.24 -5.83
CA VAL A 151 -4.23 -6.23 -6.11
C VAL A 151 -3.41 -6.57 -7.36
N LYS A 152 -3.09 -7.84 -7.60
CA LYS A 152 -2.42 -8.26 -8.85
C LYS A 152 -3.29 -7.96 -10.07
N GLN A 153 -4.58 -8.25 -10.01
CA GLN A 153 -5.50 -8.04 -11.13
C GLN A 153 -5.85 -6.57 -11.35
N GLU A 154 -6.17 -5.84 -10.29
CA GLU A 154 -6.74 -4.49 -10.38
C GLU A 154 -5.70 -3.37 -10.31
N VAL A 155 -4.49 -3.69 -9.83
CA VAL A 155 -3.38 -2.74 -9.76
C VAL A 155 -2.28 -3.12 -10.72
N LEU A 156 -1.70 -4.31 -10.56
CA LEU A 156 -0.47 -4.64 -11.31
C LEU A 156 -0.69 -4.90 -12.80
N GLN A 157 -1.76 -5.60 -13.20
CA GLN A 157 -2.08 -5.83 -14.61
C GLN A 157 -2.34 -4.50 -15.36
N PRO A 158 -3.14 -3.56 -14.84
CA PRO A 158 -3.26 -2.23 -15.43
C PRO A 158 -1.94 -1.47 -15.48
N ILE A 159 -1.08 -1.56 -14.46
CA ILE A 159 0.22 -0.89 -14.48
C ILE A 159 1.12 -1.45 -15.58
N ALA A 160 1.13 -2.77 -15.79
CA ALA A 160 1.94 -3.42 -16.82
C ALA A 160 1.59 -2.93 -18.24
N THR A 161 0.35 -2.50 -18.48
CA THR A 161 -0.10 -1.99 -19.79
C THR A 161 0.10 -0.47 -19.95
N ARG A 162 0.46 0.25 -18.90
CA ARG A 162 0.67 1.71 -18.94
C ARG A 162 2.08 2.05 -19.42
N ASP A 163 2.18 3.21 -20.07
CA ASP A 163 3.48 3.84 -20.34
C ASP A 163 4.27 4.04 -19.03
N LYS A 164 5.57 3.74 -19.07
CA LYS A 164 6.52 3.76 -17.93
C LYS A 164 6.22 2.78 -16.78
N GLN A 165 5.13 2.02 -16.85
CA GLN A 165 4.71 1.07 -15.81
C GLN A 165 4.81 1.69 -14.40
N ALA A 166 4.20 2.85 -14.24
CA ALA A 166 4.28 3.67 -13.04
C ALA A 166 3.01 3.55 -12.18
N LEU A 167 3.18 3.59 -10.85
CA LEU A 167 2.07 3.70 -9.91
C LEU A 167 1.37 5.05 -10.04
N ARG A 168 0.07 5.06 -9.74
CA ARG A 168 -0.77 6.26 -9.58
C ARG A 168 -1.35 6.30 -8.17
N CYS A 169 -1.80 7.47 -7.72
CA CYS A 169 -2.47 7.60 -6.43
C CYS A 169 -3.67 6.63 -6.30
N SER A 170 -4.47 6.52 -7.36
CA SER A 170 -5.63 5.61 -7.40
C SER A 170 -5.29 4.13 -7.24
N ASP A 171 -4.07 3.73 -7.61
CA ASP A 171 -3.61 2.35 -7.47
C ASP A 171 -3.32 2.03 -6.00
N VAL A 172 -2.67 2.98 -5.30
CA VAL A 172 -2.38 2.87 -3.87
C VAL A 172 -3.68 2.92 -3.07
N GLU A 173 -4.58 3.84 -3.40
CA GLU A 173 -5.90 3.96 -2.76
C GLU A 173 -6.72 2.66 -2.91
N LEU A 174 -6.68 2.01 -4.08
CA LEU A 174 -7.36 0.73 -4.29
C LEU A 174 -6.74 -0.37 -3.42
N ALA A 175 -5.41 -0.48 -3.39
CA ALA A 175 -4.75 -1.48 -2.54
C ALA A 175 -5.10 -1.28 -1.05
N VAL A 176 -5.14 -0.03 -0.58
CA VAL A 176 -5.53 0.31 0.79
C VAL A 176 -6.99 -0.04 1.05
N ALA A 177 -7.90 0.29 0.14
CA ALA A 177 -9.32 -0.06 0.26
C ALA A 177 -9.54 -1.57 0.33
N ALA A 178 -8.85 -2.34 -0.52
CA ALA A 178 -8.91 -3.79 -0.53
C ALA A 178 -8.39 -4.40 0.79
N MET A 179 -7.30 -3.85 1.34
CA MET A 179 -6.81 -4.25 2.67
C MET A 179 -7.82 -3.90 3.77
N GLY A 180 -8.46 -2.73 3.71
CA GLY A 180 -9.48 -2.31 4.66
C GLY A 180 -10.69 -3.25 4.70
N ILE A 181 -11.14 -3.74 3.54
CA ILE A 181 -12.20 -4.77 3.46
C ILE A 181 -11.76 -6.04 4.18
N VAL A 182 -10.56 -6.55 3.93
CA VAL A 182 -10.11 -7.77 4.61
C VAL A 182 -9.98 -7.56 6.10
N ALA A 183 -9.39 -6.44 6.54
CA ALA A 183 -9.29 -6.12 7.96
C ALA A 183 -10.64 -6.12 8.69
N SER A 184 -11.73 -5.71 8.02
CA SER A 184 -13.08 -5.68 8.58
C SER A 184 -13.81 -7.02 8.60
N HIS A 185 -13.22 -8.09 8.03
CA HIS A 185 -13.79 -9.45 8.00
C HIS A 185 -12.94 -10.43 8.82
N PRO A 186 -12.74 -10.20 10.14
CA PRO A 186 -11.91 -11.08 10.96
C PRO A 186 -12.53 -12.47 11.05
N ILE A 187 -11.78 -13.49 10.60
CA ILE A 187 -12.17 -14.88 10.79
C ILE A 187 -11.77 -15.32 12.20
N SER A 188 -12.75 -15.66 13.03
CA SER A 188 -12.48 -16.14 14.39
C SER A 188 -11.86 -17.53 14.38
N THR A 189 -10.87 -17.75 15.26
CA THR A 189 -10.32 -19.09 15.51
C THR A 189 -11.33 -20.02 16.19
N SER A 190 -12.39 -19.47 16.82
CA SER A 190 -13.46 -20.24 17.45
C SER A 190 -14.50 -20.76 16.45
N ASP A 191 -14.60 -20.14 15.26
CA ASP A 191 -15.49 -20.57 14.17
C ASP A 191 -14.87 -21.77 13.45
N THR A 192 -14.63 -22.85 14.21
CA THR A 192 -14.00 -24.07 13.73
C THR A 192 -14.94 -24.87 12.82
N GLU A 193 -14.37 -25.63 11.89
CA GLU A 193 -15.13 -26.53 10.99
C GLU A 193 -15.86 -27.68 11.69
N GLN A 194 -15.64 -27.84 12.99
CA GLN A 194 -16.20 -28.94 13.77
C GLN A 194 -17.70 -28.75 14.04
N GLY A 195 -18.26 -27.55 13.86
CA GLY A 195 -19.70 -27.27 13.93
C GLY A 195 -20.26 -26.73 12.62
N GLU A 196 -21.49 -27.13 12.26
CA GLU A 196 -22.18 -26.60 11.07
C GLU A 196 -22.36 -25.09 11.12
N LEU A 197 -22.70 -24.53 12.29
CA LEU A 197 -22.86 -23.09 12.48
C LEU A 197 -21.57 -22.30 12.18
N GLY A 198 -20.41 -22.82 12.59
CA GLY A 198 -19.12 -22.20 12.31
C GLY A 198 -18.76 -22.23 10.82
N ARG A 199 -19.09 -23.34 10.13
CA ARG A 199 -18.88 -23.48 8.67
C ARG A 199 -19.77 -22.51 7.88
N THR A 200 -21.04 -22.40 8.23
CA THR A 200 -21.99 -21.48 7.57
C THR A 200 -21.55 -20.03 7.74
N ARG A 201 -21.29 -19.60 8.99
CA ARG A 201 -20.85 -18.24 9.30
C ARG A 201 -19.56 -17.88 8.55
N ARG A 202 -18.61 -18.81 8.46
CA ARG A 202 -17.38 -18.59 7.69
C ARG A 202 -17.64 -18.40 6.21
N ARG A 203 -18.50 -19.25 5.62
CA ARG A 203 -18.85 -19.12 4.21
C ARG A 203 -19.54 -17.78 3.93
N GLU A 204 -20.39 -17.32 4.83
CA GLU A 204 -21.02 -16.00 4.74
C GLU A 204 -20.00 -14.86 4.79
N ILE A 205 -19.07 -14.88 5.76
CA ILE A 205 -17.99 -13.89 5.87
C ILE A 205 -17.12 -13.90 4.61
N TRP A 206 -16.79 -15.09 4.10
CA TRP A 206 -15.98 -15.22 2.89
C TRP A 206 -16.69 -14.63 1.66
N LEU A 207 -17.95 -15.00 1.44
CA LEU A 207 -18.74 -14.51 0.31
C LEU A 207 -18.96 -13.00 0.37
N ASP A 208 -19.17 -12.44 1.56
CA ASP A 208 -19.29 -11.00 1.77
C ASP A 208 -17.98 -10.27 1.45
N MET A 209 -16.87 -10.74 2.01
CA MET A 209 -15.52 -10.22 1.76
C MET A 209 -15.16 -10.29 0.27
N GLU A 210 -15.38 -11.43 -0.37
CA GLU A 210 -15.13 -11.64 -1.79
C GLU A 210 -16.02 -10.74 -2.66
N GLY A 211 -17.31 -10.64 -2.33
CA GLY A 211 -18.25 -9.76 -3.01
C GLY A 211 -17.84 -8.29 -2.93
N GLN A 212 -17.45 -7.80 -1.74
CA GLN A 212 -16.99 -6.42 -1.57
C GLN A 212 -15.67 -6.15 -2.30
N LEU A 213 -14.72 -7.09 -2.27
CA LEU A 213 -13.44 -6.96 -2.98
C LEU A 213 -13.63 -6.88 -4.49
N PHE A 214 -14.51 -7.70 -5.07
CA PHE A 214 -14.82 -7.62 -6.50
C PHE A 214 -15.71 -6.42 -6.84
N ALA A 215 -16.51 -5.92 -5.91
CA ALA A 215 -17.30 -4.70 -6.10
C ALA A 215 -16.44 -3.41 -6.17
N LEU A 216 -15.23 -3.40 -5.58
CA LEU A 216 -14.26 -2.30 -5.76
C LEU A 216 -13.95 -2.03 -7.25
N ASN A 217 -14.19 -3.01 -8.12
CA ASN A 217 -14.05 -2.89 -9.57
C ASN A 217 -15.30 -2.27 -10.23
N ALA A 218 -16.51 -2.60 -9.76
CA ALA A 218 -17.77 -2.24 -10.41
C ALA A 218 -18.07 -0.73 -10.45
N ASP A 219 -17.64 0.01 -9.42
CA ASP A 219 -17.79 1.48 -9.34
C ASP A 219 -16.96 2.25 -10.39
N LYS A 220 -16.15 1.54 -11.21
CA LYS A 220 -15.35 2.13 -12.29
C LYS A 220 -15.86 1.85 -13.70
N SER A 221 -17.00 1.19 -13.89
CA SER A 221 -17.62 1.11 -15.22
C SER A 221 -18.17 2.50 -15.62
N PRO A 222 -17.54 3.26 -16.53
CA PRO A 222 -18.08 4.54 -16.98
C PRO A 222 -19.17 4.23 -18.01
N GLY A 223 -20.34 4.85 -17.81
CA GLY A 223 -21.42 5.05 -18.79
C GLY A 223 -21.38 4.22 -20.07
N ALA A 224 -22.28 3.23 -20.15
CA ALA A 224 -22.82 2.82 -21.44
C ALA A 224 -23.25 4.06 -22.22
N GLY A 225 -22.73 4.18 -23.44
CA GLY A 225 -22.74 5.38 -24.26
C GLY A 225 -24.13 5.96 -24.49
N GLY A 226 -24.21 7.28 -24.35
CA GLY A 226 -25.11 8.07 -25.17
C GLY A 226 -24.61 8.05 -26.62
N ARG A 227 -25.32 7.32 -27.46
CA ARG A 227 -25.78 7.76 -28.77
C ARG A 227 -27.11 7.10 -29.08
#